data_AF-A0AAI9MRV8-F1
#
_entry.id   AF-A0AAI9MRV8-F1
#
_cell.length_a   1.000
_cell.length_b   1.000
_cell.length_c   1.000
_cell.angle_alpha   90.00
_cell.angle_beta   90.00
_cell.angle_gamma   90.00
#
_symmetry.space_group_name_H-M   'P 1'
#
loop_
_entity.id
_entity.type
_entity.pdbx_description
1 polymer ?
#
loop_
_entity_poly.entity_id
_entity_poly.type
_entity_poly.pdbx_seq_one_letter_code
_entity_poly.pdbx_strand_id
1 'polypeptide(L)'
;MSQRGFTLIEVMVVVAIVAVLSAIAVPGYQNYIRKAALIDVLRTVTAFKTGVELCSFDNPSFAGCNSGSGTIPADSPGRYIKSVKAENGVVTVRGDSSLATLTVSTTPVRNPLNGATAWTTDCNTKEDALKKICLDVIK
;
A
#
# COMPACT_ATOMS: atom_id res chain seq x y z
N MET A 1 -46.50 10.75 34.45
CA MET A 1 -45.88 11.19 33.18
C MET A 1 -46.08 10.09 32.14
N SER A 2 -46.81 10.35 31.06
CA SER A 2 -46.94 9.38 29.96
C SER A 2 -45.68 9.42 29.09
N GLN A 3 -44.80 8.44 29.30
CA GLN A 3 -43.67 8.18 28.41
C GLN A 3 -44.23 7.73 27.05
N ARG A 4 -44.18 8.60 26.04
CA ARG A 4 -44.46 8.22 24.65
C ARG A 4 -43.29 7.36 24.17
N GLY A 5 -43.46 6.04 24.18
CA GLY A 5 -42.49 5.11 23.63
C GLY A 5 -42.44 5.17 22.10
N PHE A 6 -41.27 4.88 21.53
CA PHE A 6 -41.09 4.68 20.09
C PHE A 6 -41.97 3.52 19.60
N THR A 7 -42.56 3.65 18.41
CA THR A 7 -43.33 2.56 17.82
C THR A 7 -42.40 1.53 17.18
N LEU A 8 -42.81 0.26 17.21
CA LEU A 8 -42.05 -0.84 16.60
C LEU A 8 -41.88 -0.63 15.09
N ILE A 9 -42.87 0.00 14.44
CA ILE A 9 -42.84 0.33 13.02
C ILE A 9 -41.85 1.46 12.70
N GLU A 10 -41.71 2.48 13.56
CA GLU A 10 -40.68 3.52 13.38
C GLU A 10 -39.29 2.93 13.43
N VAL A 11 -39.02 2.05 14.41
CA VAL A 11 -37.71 1.42 14.53
C VAL A 11 -37.41 0.53 13.32
N MET A 12 -38.41 -0.19 12.80
CA MET A 12 -38.23 -1.08 11.66
C MET A 12 -37.91 -0.32 10.35
N VAL A 13 -38.55 0.83 10.11
CA VAL A 13 -38.24 1.67 8.94
C VAL A 13 -36.85 2.29 9.06
N VAL A 14 -36.46 2.77 10.25
CA VAL A 14 -35.11 3.31 10.48
C VAL A 14 -34.04 2.25 10.21
N VAL A 15 -34.23 1.04 10.71
CA VAL A 15 -33.28 -0.07 10.47
C VAL A 15 -33.19 -0.40 8.98
N ALA A 16 -34.30 -0.39 8.25
CA ALA A 16 -34.29 -0.63 6.81
C ALA A 16 -33.48 0.43 6.05
N ILE A 17 -33.64 1.71 6.38
CA ILE A 17 -32.88 2.81 5.75
C ILE A 17 -31.39 2.69 6.09
N VAL A 18 -31.04 2.46 7.35
CA VAL A 18 -29.64 2.30 7.78
C VAL A 18 -28.97 1.10 7.12
N ALA A 19 -29.70 -0.01 6.92
CA ALA A 19 -29.18 -1.19 6.24
C ALA A 19 -28.77 -0.89 4.79
N VAL A 20 -29.61 -0.18 4.03
CA VAL A 20 -29.32 0.21 2.64
C VAL A 20 -28.13 1.16 2.57
N LEU A 21 -28.09 2.19 3.44
CA LEU A 21 -26.98 3.14 3.45
C LEU A 21 -25.65 2.47 3.84
N SER A 22 -25.68 1.55 4.82
CA SER A 22 -24.49 0.85 5.29
C SER A 22 -23.89 -0.08 4.23
N ALA A 23 -24.72 -0.75 3.42
CA ALA A 23 -24.26 -1.64 2.36
C ALA A 23 -23.37 -0.92 1.32
N ILE A 24 -23.63 0.36 1.07
CA ILE A 24 -22.85 1.18 0.12
C ILE A 24 -21.68 1.88 0.83
N ALA A 25 -21.92 2.39 2.04
CA ALA A 25 -20.94 3.19 2.76
C ALA A 25 -19.74 2.37 3.27
N VAL A 26 -19.98 1.16 3.79
CA VAL A 26 -18.93 0.30 4.36
C VAL A 26 -17.82 -0.06 3.36
N PRO A 27 -18.12 -0.61 2.16
CA PRO A 27 -17.06 -0.92 1.19
C PRO A 27 -16.33 0.33 0.70
N GLY A 28 -17.04 1.46 0.55
CA GLY A 28 -16.43 2.75 0.19
C GLY A 28 -15.42 3.23 1.24
N TYR A 29 -15.79 3.19 2.52
CA TYR A 29 -14.92 3.59 3.62
C TYR A 29 -13.71 2.67 3.76
N GLN A 30 -13.88 1.36 3.62
CA GLN A 30 -12.76 0.40 3.65
C GLN A 30 -11.74 0.67 2.54
N ASN A 31 -12.20 0.99 1.33
CA ASN A 31 -11.32 1.36 0.22
C ASN A 31 -10.56 2.67 0.49
N TYR A 32 -11.19 3.66 1.13
CA TYR A 32 -10.53 4.90 1.54
C TYR A 32 -9.41 4.64 2.54
N ILE A 33 -9.66 3.83 3.58
CA ILE A 33 -8.63 3.46 4.57
C ILE A 33 -7.48 2.68 3.91
N ARG A 34 -7.78 1.76 2.99
CA ARG A 34 -6.76 1.03 2.22
C ARG A 34 -5.91 1.96 1.35
N LYS A 35 -6.51 2.97 0.69
CA LYS A 35 -5.77 4.01 -0.04
C LYS A 35 -4.85 4.81 0.88
N ALA A 36 -5.35 5.23 2.04
CA ALA A 36 -4.55 5.96 3.02
C ALA A 36 -3.35 5.12 3.52
N ALA A 37 -3.57 3.83 3.79
CA ALA A 37 -2.51 2.89 4.16
C ALA A 37 -1.46 2.73 3.04
N LEU A 38 -1.88 2.70 1.77
CA LEU A 38 -0.97 2.62 0.62
C LEU A 38 -0.11 3.87 0.43
N ILE A 39 -0.56 5.04 0.87
CA ILE A 39 0.27 6.26 0.86
C ILE A 39 1.47 6.09 1.81
N ASP A 40 1.28 5.40 2.94
CA ASP A 40 2.36 5.09 3.87
C ASP A 40 3.38 4.11 3.24
N VAL A 41 2.86 3.09 2.55
CA VAL A 41 3.69 2.17 1.74
C VAL A 41 4.46 2.94 0.68
N LEU A 42 3.80 3.83 -0.07
CA LEU A 42 4.43 4.63 -1.13
C LEU A 42 5.58 5.49 -0.58
N ARG A 43 5.39 6.16 0.56
CA ARG A 43 6.44 6.96 1.21
C ARG A 43 7.66 6.12 1.60
N THR A 44 7.41 4.90 2.05
CA THR A 44 8.48 3.96 2.38
C THR A 44 9.19 3.51 1.11
N VAL A 45 8.45 3.10 0.09
CA VAL A 45 9.01 2.68 -1.21
C VAL A 45 9.84 3.80 -1.84
N THR A 46 9.38 5.05 -1.81
CA THR A 46 10.13 6.19 -2.39
C THR A 46 11.45 6.44 -1.67
N ALA A 47 11.50 6.30 -0.34
CA ALA A 47 12.75 6.42 0.42
C ALA A 47 13.75 5.29 0.09
N PHE A 48 13.24 4.07 -0.14
CA PHE A 48 14.09 2.96 -0.58
C PHE A 48 14.56 3.13 -2.04
N LYS A 49 13.68 3.63 -2.91
CA LYS A 49 13.93 3.93 -4.32
C LYS A 49 15.12 4.88 -4.47
N THR A 50 15.11 5.99 -3.73
CA THR A 50 16.22 6.95 -3.75
C THR A 50 17.50 6.34 -3.21
N GLY A 51 17.44 5.54 -2.14
CA GLY A 51 18.59 4.82 -1.60
C GLY A 51 19.23 3.86 -2.62
N VAL A 52 18.40 3.13 -3.37
CA VAL A 52 18.84 2.21 -4.43
C VAL A 52 19.39 2.96 -5.64
N GLU A 53 18.77 4.08 -6.03
CA GLU A 53 19.28 4.94 -7.09
C GLU A 53 20.68 5.47 -6.74
N LEU A 54 20.88 5.92 -5.49
CA LEU A 54 22.18 6.34 -4.98
C LEU A 54 23.21 5.20 -5.04
N CYS A 55 22.84 4.02 -4.56
CA CYS A 55 23.70 2.82 -4.61
C CYS A 55 24.10 2.42 -6.04
N SER A 56 23.25 2.72 -7.02
CA SER A 56 23.50 2.44 -8.44
C SER A 56 24.50 3.38 -9.12
N PHE A 57 24.90 4.49 -8.46
CA PHE A 57 26.02 5.31 -8.90
C PHE A 57 27.38 4.74 -8.49
N ASP A 58 27.45 4.13 -7.30
CA ASP A 58 28.67 3.49 -6.80
C ASP A 58 28.91 2.12 -7.43
N ASN A 59 27.84 1.43 -7.86
CA ASN A 59 27.89 0.10 -8.45
C ASN A 59 27.40 0.10 -9.91
N PRO A 60 28.12 -0.56 -10.84
CA PRO A 60 27.68 -0.64 -12.25
C PRO A 60 26.37 -1.43 -12.44
N SER A 61 25.95 -2.18 -11.41
CA SER A 61 24.71 -2.96 -11.35
C SER A 61 23.98 -2.68 -10.04
N PHE A 62 22.68 -2.98 -9.99
CA PHE A 62 21.90 -2.95 -8.74
C PHE A 62 22.25 -4.10 -7.78
N ALA A 63 23.11 -5.04 -8.21
CA ALA A 63 23.61 -6.13 -7.38
C ALA A 63 24.34 -5.59 -6.14
N GLY A 64 23.98 -6.11 -4.96
CA GLY A 64 24.56 -5.67 -3.67
C GLY A 64 23.87 -4.46 -3.02
N CYS A 65 22.92 -3.82 -3.71
CA CYS A 65 22.05 -2.79 -3.13
C CYS A 65 20.98 -3.44 -2.24
N ASN A 66 21.37 -3.74 -1.00
CA ASN A 66 20.54 -4.44 -0.02
C ASN A 66 20.09 -3.50 1.10
N SER A 67 18.99 -3.83 1.78
CA SER A 67 18.56 -3.10 2.98
C SER A 67 19.65 -3.01 4.03
N GLY A 68 19.86 -1.82 4.57
CA GLY A 68 20.86 -1.57 5.61
C GLY A 68 22.30 -1.53 5.11
N SER A 69 22.55 -1.61 3.79
CA SER A 69 23.86 -1.30 3.21
C SER A 69 23.89 0.13 2.64
N GLY A 70 24.86 0.93 3.09
CA GLY A 70 25.12 2.28 2.57
C GLY A 70 23.93 3.24 2.73
N THR A 71 23.41 3.72 1.59
CA THR A 71 22.35 4.73 1.49
C THR A 71 20.92 4.17 1.60
N ILE A 72 20.77 2.86 1.72
CA ILE A 72 19.47 2.18 1.74
C ILE A 72 19.03 1.95 3.19
N PRO A 73 17.85 2.43 3.62
CA PRO A 73 17.36 2.22 4.97
C PRO A 73 17.28 0.72 5.34
N ALA A 74 17.42 0.44 6.63
CA ALA A 74 17.10 -0.89 7.18
C ALA A 74 15.57 -1.13 7.17
N ASP A 75 15.17 -2.38 7.44
CA ASP A 75 13.74 -2.74 7.54
C ASP A 75 13.04 -1.84 8.57
N SER A 76 11.96 -1.20 8.13
CA SER A 76 11.19 -0.24 8.92
C SER A 76 9.72 -0.66 8.94
N PRO A 77 9.34 -1.57 9.84
CA PRO A 77 7.94 -1.94 10.01
C PRO A 77 7.13 -0.75 10.55
N GLY A 78 5.87 -0.69 10.15
CA GLY A 78 4.94 0.37 10.53
C GLY A 78 3.55 -0.20 10.79
N ARG A 79 2.56 0.68 10.95
CA ARG A 79 1.18 0.23 11.24
C ARG A 79 0.57 -0.60 10.12
N TYR A 80 0.90 -0.30 8.86
CA TYR A 80 0.40 -0.99 7.67
C TYR A 80 1.49 -1.73 6.90
N ILE A 81 2.71 -1.75 7.42
CA ILE A 81 3.89 -2.33 6.79
C ILE A 81 4.46 -3.37 7.73
N LYS A 82 4.42 -4.63 7.33
CA LYS A 82 4.97 -5.73 8.11
C LYS A 82 6.49 -5.82 7.99
N SER A 83 7.00 -5.57 6.79
CA SER A 83 8.43 -5.58 6.50
C SER A 83 8.72 -4.86 5.20
N VAL A 84 9.85 -4.18 5.11
CA VAL A 84 10.39 -3.61 3.88
C VAL A 84 11.83 -4.04 3.67
N LYS A 85 12.13 -4.62 2.52
CA LYS A 85 13.47 -5.11 2.18
C LYS A 85 13.85 -4.74 0.75
N ALA A 86 15.05 -4.21 0.57
CA ALA A 86 15.72 -4.15 -0.71
C ALA A 86 16.69 -5.33 -0.83
N GLU A 87 16.61 -6.07 -1.92
CA GLU A 87 17.55 -7.15 -2.24
C GLU A 87 17.98 -7.01 -3.69
N ASN A 88 19.28 -6.80 -3.92
CA ASN A 88 19.84 -6.52 -5.24
C ASN A 88 19.09 -5.40 -6.00
N GLY A 89 18.70 -4.35 -5.27
CA GLY A 89 17.93 -3.21 -5.77
C GLY A 89 16.43 -3.44 -5.94
N VAL A 90 15.93 -4.67 -5.78
CA VAL A 90 14.49 -4.94 -5.80
C VAL A 90 13.91 -4.63 -4.43
N VAL A 91 13.04 -3.62 -4.37
CA VAL A 91 12.38 -3.20 -3.13
C VAL A 91 11.08 -3.97 -2.98
N THR A 92 10.97 -4.78 -1.92
CA THR A 92 9.78 -5.57 -1.60
C THR A 92 9.19 -5.09 -0.27
N VAL A 93 7.92 -4.69 -0.30
CA VAL A 93 7.14 -4.30 0.88
C VAL A 93 6.02 -5.31 1.09
N ARG A 94 5.92 -5.82 2.32
CA ARG A 94 4.77 -6.64 2.74
C ARG A 94 3.83 -5.79 3.58
N GLY A 95 2.58 -5.70 3.17
CA GLY A 95 1.54 -5.01 3.92
C GLY A 95 1.14 -5.76 5.19
N ASP A 96 0.55 -5.03 6.13
CA ASP A 96 -0.06 -5.55 7.36
C ASP A 96 -1.51 -5.03 7.50
N SER A 97 -2.27 -5.57 8.45
CA SER A 97 -3.63 -5.15 8.79
C SER A 97 -4.56 -5.12 7.57
N SER A 98 -5.03 -3.94 7.15
CA SER A 98 -5.88 -3.77 5.96
C SER A 98 -5.19 -4.10 4.63
N LEU A 99 -3.86 -4.27 4.65
CA LEU A 99 -3.02 -4.64 3.50
C LEU A 99 -2.33 -6.01 3.69
N ALA A 100 -2.74 -6.83 4.66
CA ALA A 100 -2.03 -8.08 5.01
C ALA A 100 -1.87 -9.08 3.84
N THR A 101 -2.75 -9.01 2.83
CA THR A 101 -2.71 -9.87 1.63
C THR A 101 -1.87 -9.28 0.48
N LEU A 102 -1.35 -8.06 0.65
CA LEU A 102 -0.65 -7.32 -0.40
C LEU A 102 0.86 -7.38 -0.21
N THR A 103 1.56 -7.75 -1.27
CA THR A 103 3.00 -7.58 -1.42
C THR A 103 3.25 -6.66 -2.62
N VAL A 104 3.99 -5.57 -2.39
CA VAL A 104 4.41 -4.64 -3.43
C VAL A 104 5.88 -4.88 -3.71
N SER A 105 6.24 -5.14 -4.97
CA SER A 105 7.63 -5.27 -5.39
C SER A 105 7.94 -4.27 -6.50
N THR A 106 8.97 -3.45 -6.29
CA THR A 106 9.41 -2.43 -7.25
C THR A 106 10.81 -2.80 -7.73
N THR A 107 10.94 -3.04 -9.03
CA THR A 107 12.19 -3.45 -9.69
C THR A 107 12.76 -2.28 -10.50
N PRO A 108 14.05 -1.93 -10.32
CA PRO A 108 14.70 -0.92 -11.12
C PRO A 108 15.13 -1.51 -12.47
N VAL A 109 14.86 -0.78 -13.55
CA VAL A 109 15.27 -1.10 -14.91
C VAL A 109 16.07 0.07 -15.45
N ARG A 110 17.38 -0.12 -15.68
CA ARG A 110 18.23 0.91 -16.28
C ARG A 110 17.96 0.96 -17.78
N ASN A 111 17.57 2.13 -18.27
CA ASN A 111 17.39 2.35 -19.70
C ASN A 111 18.77 2.47 -20.37
N PRO A 112 19.09 1.61 -21.36
CA PRO A 112 20.41 1.59 -21.99
C PRO A 112 20.71 2.84 -22.84
N LEU A 113 19.70 3.65 -23.20
CA LEU A 113 19.87 4.79 -24.11
C LEU A 113 20.27 6.08 -23.38
N ASN A 114 19.77 6.30 -22.17
CA ASN A 114 19.96 7.55 -21.42
C ASN A 114 20.47 7.34 -19.99
N GLY A 115 20.69 6.09 -19.58
CA GLY A 115 21.14 5.75 -18.23
C GLY A 115 20.11 6.00 -17.12
N ALA A 116 18.88 6.42 -17.47
CA ALA A 116 17.83 6.69 -16.49
C ALA A 116 17.29 5.39 -15.89
N THR A 117 17.02 5.39 -14.58
CA THR A 117 16.40 4.25 -13.90
C THR A 117 14.88 4.37 -13.97
N ALA A 118 14.26 3.53 -14.80
CA ALA A 118 12.82 3.31 -14.76
C ALA A 118 12.49 2.30 -13.65
N TRP A 119 11.28 2.36 -13.11
CA TRP A 119 10.86 1.46 -12.04
C TRP A 119 9.56 0.79 -12.41
N THR A 120 9.55 -0.54 -12.30
CA THR A 120 8.38 -1.36 -12.55
C THR A 120 7.85 -1.85 -11.22
N THR A 121 6.60 -1.50 -10.89
CA THR A 121 5.95 -1.92 -9.65
C THR A 121 4.96 -3.04 -9.96
N ASP A 122 5.10 -4.17 -9.27
CA ASP A 122 4.11 -5.24 -9.23
C ASP A 122 3.39 -5.24 -7.88
N CYS A 123 2.05 -5.29 -7.93
CA CYS A 123 1.18 -5.39 -6.77
C CYS A 123 0.58 -6.80 -6.74
N ASN A 124 1.13 -7.67 -5.89
CA ASN A 124 0.69 -9.04 -5.74
C ASN A 124 -0.27 -9.18 -4.56
N THR A 125 -1.53 -9.51 -4.86
CA THR A 125 -2.58 -9.82 -3.89
C THR A 125 -3.64 -10.71 -4.54
N LYS A 126 -4.38 -11.45 -3.72
CA LYS A 126 -5.55 -12.24 -4.16
C LYS A 126 -6.81 -11.39 -4.35
N GLU A 127 -6.82 -10.15 -3.87
CA GLU A 127 -7.96 -9.24 -3.95
C GLU A 127 -7.84 -8.28 -5.16
N ASP A 128 -8.64 -8.47 -6.20
CA ASP A 128 -8.60 -7.62 -7.41
C ASP A 128 -8.85 -6.13 -7.13
N ALA A 129 -9.78 -5.84 -6.21
CA ALA A 129 -10.06 -4.46 -5.79
C ALA A 129 -8.81 -3.81 -5.17
N LEU A 130 -8.09 -4.54 -4.32
CA LEU A 130 -6.87 -4.05 -3.68
C LEU A 130 -5.72 -3.91 -4.68
N LYS A 131 -5.60 -4.84 -5.64
CA LYS A 131 -4.63 -4.76 -6.74
C LYS A 131 -4.80 -3.48 -7.56
N LYS A 132 -6.05 -3.17 -7.95
CA LYS A 132 -6.36 -1.93 -8.70
C LYS A 132 -6.01 -0.68 -7.89
N ILE A 133 -6.35 -0.66 -6.61
CA ILE A 133 -6.04 0.47 -5.73
C ILE A 133 -4.52 0.65 -5.57
N CYS A 134 -3.77 -0.45 -5.41
CA CYS A 134 -2.31 -0.41 -5.31
C CYS A 134 -1.67 0.19 -6.57
N LEU A 135 -2.10 -0.28 -7.75
CA LEU A 135 -1.61 0.23 -9.03
C LEU A 135 -2.00 1.70 -9.27
N ASP A 136 -3.16 2.14 -8.78
CA ASP A 136 -3.61 3.54 -8.88
C ASP A 136 -2.75 4.47 -8.00
N VAL A 137 -2.30 4.01 -6.83
CA VAL A 137 -1.54 4.83 -5.87
C VAL A 137 -0.04 4.85 -6.17
N ILE A 138 0.53 3.75 -6.69
CA ILE A 138 1.99 3.57 -6.83
C ILE A 138 2.48 3.84 -8.27
N LYS A 139 1.58 4.13 -9.21
CA LYS A 139 1.92 4.52 -10.58
C LYS A 139 2.64 5.87 -10.65
#